data_AF-A0A4R5K8P1-F1
#
_entry.id   AF-A0A4R5K8P1-F1
#
_cell.length_a   1.000
_cell.length_b   1.000
_cell.length_c   1.000
_cell.angle_alpha   90.00
_cell.angle_beta   90.00
_cell.angle_gamma   90.00
#
_symmetry.space_group_name_H-M   'P 1'
#
loop_
_entity.id
_entity.type
_entity.pdbx_description
1 polymer ?
#
loop_
_entity_poly.entity_id
_entity_poly.type
_entity_poly.pdbx_seq_one_letter_code
_entity_poly.pdbx_strand_id
1 'polypeptide(L)'
;MFDWLVEIEKPYSNESSYQSSFKMKKFESPFEPTDISEVGQLFAAYSVIIGSDAMTQIPTPNETSINIISTEIIPHYTDVKGVYIDDVLQSINVKGLKLTSKIIIGNKLRGGIYPVVTDLYRNDDLNLPTGRRSLKYFSIRKKDIIPLITRETEKLEHFFNNTFFADTGSVFLWFS
;
A
#
# COMPACT_ATOMS: atom_id res chain seq x y z
N MET A 1 -8.63 22.92 8.41
CA MET A 1 -8.17 21.61 8.91
C MET A 1 -9.42 20.85 9.34
N PHE A 2 -9.51 19.54 9.11
CA PHE A 2 -10.71 18.79 9.46
C PHE A 2 -10.88 18.70 10.97
N ASP A 3 -12.11 18.85 11.47
CA ASP A 3 -12.38 18.82 12.90
C ASP A 3 -12.01 17.46 13.53
N TRP A 4 -12.07 16.38 12.78
CA TRP A 4 -11.70 15.04 13.28
C TRP A 4 -10.18 14.79 13.37
N LEU A 5 -9.32 15.73 12.96
CA LEU A 5 -7.86 15.67 13.10
C LEU A 5 -7.37 16.60 14.22
N VAL A 6 -6.57 16.07 15.13
CA VAL A 6 -5.92 16.84 16.20
C VAL A 6 -4.41 16.66 16.07
N GLU A 7 -3.65 17.75 15.86
CA GLU A 7 -2.18 17.69 15.83
C GLU A 7 -1.65 17.30 17.22
N ILE A 8 -0.70 16.37 17.28
CA ILE A 8 -0.09 15.84 18.50
C ILE A 8 1.44 15.86 18.38
N GLU A 9 2.13 15.67 19.50
CA GLU A 9 3.58 15.45 19.51
C GLU A 9 3.96 14.06 18.96
N LYS A 10 5.24 13.89 18.62
CA LYS A 10 5.78 12.61 18.13
C LYS A 10 5.49 11.51 19.18
N PRO A 11 4.76 10.44 18.82
CA PRO A 11 4.60 9.30 19.70
C PRO A 11 5.95 8.58 19.89
N TYR A 12 6.16 8.04 21.09
CA TYR A 12 7.34 7.21 21.37
C TYR A 12 7.33 5.98 20.46
N SER A 13 8.34 5.86 19.60
CA SER A 13 8.60 4.66 18.81
C SER A 13 9.94 4.09 19.23
N ASN A 14 9.95 2.81 19.65
CA ASN A 14 11.20 2.10 19.90
C ASN A 14 11.85 1.78 18.55
N GLU A 15 12.78 2.63 18.11
CA GLU A 15 13.68 2.31 17.00
C GLU A 15 14.85 1.49 17.56
N SER A 16 14.71 0.17 17.54
CA SER A 16 15.82 -0.72 17.82
C SER A 16 16.64 -0.94 16.55
N SER A 17 17.90 -0.48 16.55
CA SER A 17 18.84 -0.79 15.48
C SER A 17 19.38 -2.20 15.67
N TYR A 18 18.98 -3.13 14.80
CA TYR A 18 19.58 -4.47 14.75
C TYR A 18 20.50 -4.57 13.54
N GLN A 19 21.75 -4.98 13.78
CA GLN A 19 22.59 -5.56 12.73
C GLN A 19 21.99 -6.92 12.37
N SER A 20 21.30 -6.97 11.25
CA SER A 20 20.60 -8.16 10.78
C SER A 20 21.04 -8.51 9.36
N SER A 21 20.94 -9.78 9.00
CA SER A 21 21.35 -10.27 7.69
C SER A 21 20.27 -9.95 6.66
N PHE A 22 20.61 -9.13 5.65
CA PHE A 22 19.69 -8.68 4.61
C PHE A 22 19.88 -9.48 3.32
N LYS A 23 18.78 -10.03 2.78
CA LYS A 23 18.76 -10.71 1.47
C LYS A 23 17.53 -10.29 0.66
N MET A 24 17.69 -10.16 -0.65
CA MET A 24 16.56 -9.99 -1.58
C MET A 24 16.46 -11.19 -2.51
N LYS A 25 15.25 -11.72 -2.72
CA LYS A 25 14.98 -12.79 -3.69
C LYS A 25 13.91 -12.36 -4.66
N LYS A 26 14.11 -12.62 -5.95
CA LYS A 26 13.13 -12.32 -6.99
C LYS A 26 12.03 -13.39 -6.99
N PHE A 27 10.78 -12.95 -7.16
CA PHE A 27 9.66 -13.83 -7.46
C PHE A 27 9.27 -13.69 -8.92
N GLU A 28 8.80 -14.79 -9.52
CA GLU A 28 8.24 -14.78 -10.86
C GLU A 28 6.74 -14.99 -10.77
N SER A 29 6.00 -14.24 -11.59
CA SER A 29 4.57 -14.45 -11.79
C SER A 29 4.29 -14.62 -13.27
N PRO A 30 4.17 -15.87 -13.76
CA PRO A 30 3.97 -16.15 -15.18
C PRO A 30 2.55 -15.84 -15.66
N PHE A 31 1.63 -15.50 -14.75
CA PHE A 31 0.22 -15.32 -15.06
C PHE A 31 -0.08 -13.91 -15.57
N GLU A 32 -0.82 -13.81 -16.66
CA GLU A 32 -1.42 -12.54 -17.09
C GLU A 32 -2.79 -12.37 -16.40
N PRO A 33 -2.98 -11.32 -15.60
CA PRO A 33 -4.22 -11.11 -14.87
C PRO A 33 -5.36 -10.69 -15.81
N THR A 34 -6.54 -11.25 -15.62
CA THR A 34 -7.76 -10.93 -16.40
C THR A 34 -8.66 -9.90 -15.72
N ASP A 35 -8.55 -9.76 -14.39
CA ASP A 35 -9.20 -8.74 -13.58
C ASP A 35 -8.27 -8.35 -12.43
N ILE A 36 -8.62 -7.30 -11.68
CA ILE A 36 -7.86 -6.79 -10.54
C ILE A 36 -8.77 -6.57 -9.34
N SER A 37 -8.37 -7.13 -8.21
CA SER A 37 -9.12 -7.03 -6.97
C SER A 37 -9.09 -5.63 -6.37
N GLU A 38 -9.89 -5.39 -5.34
CA GLU A 38 -9.92 -4.13 -4.58
C GLU A 38 -8.55 -3.80 -3.96
N VAL A 39 -7.87 -4.82 -3.41
CA VAL A 39 -6.51 -4.68 -2.87
C VAL A 39 -5.51 -4.37 -3.98
N GLY A 40 -5.59 -5.09 -5.11
CA GLY A 40 -4.75 -4.81 -6.27
C GLY A 40 -4.97 -3.40 -6.82
N GLN A 41 -6.22 -2.94 -6.86
CA GLN A 41 -6.60 -1.61 -7.34
C GLN A 41 -5.97 -0.50 -6.50
N LEU A 42 -5.95 -0.66 -5.17
CA LEU A 42 -5.37 0.32 -4.24
C LEU A 42 -3.92 0.70 -4.61
N PHE A 43 -3.11 -0.31 -4.97
CA PHE A 43 -1.69 -0.12 -5.29
C PHE A 43 -1.44 0.13 -6.78
N ALA A 44 -2.20 -0.52 -7.66
CA ALA A 44 -2.03 -0.37 -9.11
C ALA A 44 -2.50 1.00 -9.61
N ALA A 45 -3.54 1.58 -8.99
CA ALA A 45 -4.11 2.86 -9.39
C ALA A 45 -3.08 4.00 -9.36
N TYR A 46 -2.20 4.03 -8.35
CA TYR A 46 -1.15 5.03 -8.23
C TYR A 46 -0.32 5.17 -9.51
N SER A 47 0.14 4.03 -10.06
CA SER A 47 1.03 4.05 -11.23
C SER A 47 0.32 4.51 -12.51
N VAL A 48 -1.01 4.31 -12.60
CA VAL A 48 -1.81 4.77 -13.74
C VAL A 48 -2.18 6.25 -13.61
N ILE A 49 -2.57 6.68 -12.40
CA ILE A 49 -2.98 8.07 -12.15
C ILE A 49 -1.79 9.03 -12.32
N ILE A 50 -0.61 8.64 -11.83
CA ILE A 50 0.59 9.49 -11.85
C ILE A 50 1.42 9.27 -13.12
N GLY A 51 1.13 8.21 -13.88
CA GLY A 51 1.86 7.89 -15.11
C GLY A 51 3.31 7.46 -14.88
N SER A 52 3.67 7.03 -13.67
CA SER A 52 5.02 6.57 -13.33
C SER A 52 4.99 5.23 -12.58
N ASP A 53 5.98 4.39 -12.82
CA ASP A 53 6.10 3.11 -12.12
C ASP A 53 6.74 3.33 -10.74
N ALA A 54 5.90 3.43 -9.71
CA ALA A 54 6.36 3.46 -8.33
C ALA A 54 6.69 2.05 -7.81
N MET A 55 7.65 2.02 -6.88
CA MET A 55 7.89 0.85 -6.05
C MET A 55 6.95 0.90 -4.85
N THR A 56 6.32 -0.23 -4.53
CA THR A 56 5.52 -0.39 -3.31
C THR A 56 6.12 -1.52 -2.49
N GLN A 57 6.38 -1.26 -1.21
CA GLN A 57 6.81 -2.25 -0.24
C GLN A 57 5.63 -2.63 0.64
N ILE A 58 5.35 -3.93 0.75
CA ILE A 58 4.19 -4.46 1.46
C ILE A 58 4.65 -5.43 2.55
N PRO A 59 4.35 -5.18 3.83
CA PRO A 59 4.72 -6.07 4.94
C PRO A 59 4.09 -7.47 4.82
N THR A 60 4.82 -8.48 5.29
CA THR A 60 4.38 -9.89 5.33
C THR A 60 4.45 -10.49 6.73
N PRO A 61 3.76 -9.92 7.73
CA PRO A 61 3.87 -10.34 9.14
C PRO A 61 3.31 -11.75 9.41
N ASN A 62 2.50 -12.31 8.50
CA ASN A 62 1.84 -13.61 8.67
C ASN A 62 1.51 -14.28 7.33
N GLU A 63 1.12 -15.55 7.36
CA GLU A 63 0.77 -16.31 6.15
C GLU A 63 -0.43 -15.73 5.39
N THR A 64 -1.41 -15.14 6.09
CA THR A 64 -2.58 -14.50 5.49
C THR A 64 -2.17 -13.36 4.56
N SER A 65 -1.29 -12.47 5.03
CA SER A 65 -0.75 -11.39 4.21
C SER A 65 0.03 -11.90 3.00
N ILE A 66 0.89 -12.91 3.20
CA ILE A 66 1.66 -13.52 2.09
C ILE A 66 0.71 -14.08 1.02
N ASN A 67 -0.37 -14.76 1.44
CA ASN A 67 -1.35 -15.32 0.53
C ASN A 67 -2.10 -14.23 -0.24
N ILE A 68 -2.58 -13.18 0.44
CA ILE A 68 -3.26 -12.06 -0.24
C ILE A 68 -2.31 -11.37 -1.23
N ILE A 69 -1.08 -11.06 -0.83
CA ILE A 69 -0.11 -10.39 -1.71
C ILE A 69 0.22 -11.27 -2.93
N SER A 70 0.41 -12.57 -2.74
CA SER A 70 0.75 -13.51 -3.80
C SER A 70 -0.38 -13.70 -4.82
N THR A 71 -1.63 -13.63 -4.38
CA THR A 71 -2.81 -13.88 -5.22
C THR A 71 -3.41 -12.63 -5.82
N GLU A 72 -3.37 -11.50 -5.10
CA GLU A 72 -4.09 -10.28 -5.47
C GLU A 72 -3.18 -9.14 -5.94
N ILE A 73 -1.88 -9.19 -5.65
CA ILE A 73 -0.95 -8.10 -5.96
C ILE A 73 0.13 -8.55 -6.94
N ILE A 74 0.92 -9.55 -6.58
CA ILE A 74 2.05 -10.06 -7.37
C ILE A 74 1.71 -10.31 -8.86
N PRO A 75 0.54 -10.88 -9.21
CA PRO A 75 0.19 -11.13 -10.61
C PRO A 75 0.19 -9.89 -11.50
N HIS A 76 0.05 -8.70 -10.91
CA HIS A 76 -0.07 -7.44 -11.64
C HIS A 76 1.26 -6.75 -11.94
N TYR A 77 2.38 -7.20 -11.38
CA TYR A 77 3.67 -6.52 -11.47
C TYR A 77 4.73 -7.36 -12.18
N THR A 78 5.70 -6.67 -12.80
CA THR A 78 6.79 -7.28 -13.58
C THR A 78 8.07 -7.47 -12.77
N ASP A 79 8.33 -6.63 -11.78
CA ASP A 79 9.46 -6.76 -10.86
C ASP A 79 8.94 -6.97 -9.43
N VAL A 80 9.15 -8.19 -8.91
CA VAL A 80 8.69 -8.62 -7.59
C VAL A 80 9.88 -9.17 -6.81
N LYS A 81 10.15 -8.61 -5.63
CA LYS A 81 11.28 -9.01 -4.77
C LYS A 81 10.85 -9.16 -3.32
N GLY A 82 11.13 -10.30 -2.72
CA GLY A 82 11.01 -10.51 -1.27
C GLY A 82 12.23 -9.96 -0.56
N VAL A 83 11.98 -9.21 0.51
CA VAL A 83 12.99 -8.72 1.45
C VAL A 83 13.02 -9.64 2.65
N TYR A 84 14.18 -10.26 2.87
CA TYR A 84 14.41 -11.18 3.98
C TYR A 84 15.37 -10.55 4.98
N ILE A 85 14.99 -10.60 6.26
CA ILE A 85 15.84 -10.24 7.40
C ILE A 85 15.96 -11.48 8.28
N ASP A 86 17.19 -11.94 8.50
CA ASP A 86 17.48 -13.18 9.27
C ASP A 86 16.70 -14.39 8.75
N ASP A 87 16.67 -14.50 7.42
CA ASP A 87 15.97 -15.52 6.64
C ASP A 87 14.44 -15.55 6.80
N VAL A 88 13.86 -14.57 7.51
CA VAL A 88 12.40 -14.33 7.60
C VAL A 88 11.97 -13.33 6.53
N LEU A 89 10.93 -13.64 5.77
CA LEU A 89 10.33 -12.71 4.79
C LEU A 89 9.63 -11.58 5.53
N GLN A 90 10.18 -10.37 5.45
CA GLN A 90 9.66 -9.18 6.13
C GLN A 90 8.67 -8.40 5.25
N SER A 91 8.95 -8.33 3.95
CA SER A 91 8.10 -7.60 3.01
C SER A 91 8.32 -8.05 1.58
N ILE A 92 7.37 -7.71 0.72
CA ILE A 92 7.43 -7.89 -0.72
C ILE A 92 7.43 -6.51 -1.39
N ASN A 93 8.45 -6.25 -2.19
CA ASN A 93 8.56 -5.09 -3.06
C ASN A 93 7.98 -5.44 -4.44
N VAL A 94 7.06 -4.61 -4.93
CA VAL A 94 6.50 -4.70 -6.27
C VAL A 94 6.77 -3.42 -7.05
N LYS A 95 7.12 -3.56 -8.33
CA LYS A 95 7.36 -2.44 -9.25
C LYS A 95 7.02 -2.83 -10.69
N GLY A 96 6.65 -1.83 -11.50
CA GLY A 96 6.44 -1.98 -12.94
C GLY A 96 5.14 -2.72 -13.22
N LEU A 97 4.02 -1.99 -13.19
CA LEU A 97 2.70 -2.56 -13.44
C LEU A 97 2.63 -3.13 -14.87
N LYS A 98 2.16 -4.39 -15.01
CA LYS A 98 1.98 -5.05 -16.32
C LYS A 98 1.04 -4.23 -17.20
N LEU A 99 1.25 -4.29 -18.52
CA LEU A 99 0.43 -3.55 -19.49
C LEU A 99 -1.07 -3.91 -19.37
N THR A 100 -1.37 -5.20 -19.23
CA THR A 100 -2.74 -5.71 -19.02
C THR A 100 -3.40 -5.06 -17.79
N SER A 101 -2.68 -5.02 -16.67
CA SER A 101 -3.13 -4.37 -15.44
C SER A 101 -3.33 -2.86 -15.60
N LYS A 102 -2.42 -2.16 -16.32
CA LYS A 102 -2.57 -0.72 -16.65
C LYS A 102 -3.86 -0.46 -17.43
N ILE A 103 -4.18 -1.32 -18.39
CA ILE A 103 -5.42 -1.22 -19.19
C ILE A 103 -6.65 -1.47 -18.33
N ILE A 104 -6.66 -2.53 -17.50
CA ILE A 104 -7.79 -2.84 -16.61
C ILE A 104 -8.09 -1.65 -15.68
N ILE A 105 -7.06 -1.10 -15.03
CA ILE A 105 -7.20 0.06 -14.14
C ILE A 105 -7.65 1.30 -14.92
N GLY A 106 -7.05 1.59 -16.07
CA GLY A 106 -7.46 2.71 -16.91
C GLY A 106 -8.94 2.65 -17.32
N ASN A 107 -9.44 1.45 -17.66
CA ASN A 107 -10.84 1.23 -17.97
C ASN A 107 -11.75 1.43 -16.73
N LYS A 108 -11.36 0.88 -15.58
CA LYS A 108 -12.12 1.07 -14.33
C LYS A 108 -12.14 2.53 -13.88
N LEU A 109 -11.05 3.28 -14.03
CA LEU A 109 -10.97 4.72 -13.72
C LEU A 109 -11.95 5.54 -14.58
N ARG A 110 -12.02 5.26 -15.90
CA ARG A 110 -12.98 5.92 -16.81
C ARG A 110 -14.44 5.62 -16.46
N GLY A 111 -14.72 4.45 -15.88
CA GLY A 111 -16.04 4.04 -15.43
C GLY A 111 -16.46 4.60 -14.06
N GLY A 112 -15.63 5.43 -13.41
CA GLY A 112 -15.82 5.82 -12.02
C GLY A 112 -15.45 4.68 -11.08
N ILE A 113 -14.15 4.49 -10.88
CA ILE A 113 -13.63 3.38 -10.05
C ILE A 113 -14.18 3.44 -8.63
N TYR A 114 -13.98 2.33 -7.91
CA TYR A 114 -14.15 2.21 -6.48
C TYR A 114 -13.88 3.53 -5.72
N PRO A 115 -14.89 4.12 -5.04
CA PRO A 115 -14.84 5.51 -4.54
C PRO A 115 -13.66 5.79 -3.61
N VAL A 116 -13.16 4.78 -2.90
CA VAL A 116 -12.00 4.91 -2.01
C VAL A 116 -10.71 5.22 -2.79
N VAL A 117 -10.52 4.63 -3.98
CA VAL A 117 -9.32 4.89 -4.80
C VAL A 117 -9.34 6.32 -5.34
N THR A 118 -10.49 6.79 -5.82
CA THR A 118 -10.63 8.20 -6.24
C THR A 118 -10.41 9.18 -5.09
N ASP A 119 -10.86 8.83 -3.87
CA ASP A 119 -10.65 9.67 -2.69
C ASP A 119 -9.20 9.72 -2.21
N LEU A 120 -8.43 8.65 -2.43
CA LEU A 120 -7.00 8.62 -2.09
C LEU A 120 -6.14 9.43 -3.06
N TYR A 121 -6.54 9.51 -4.34
CA TYR A 121 -5.73 10.10 -5.41
C TYR A 121 -6.43 11.29 -6.07
N ARG A 122 -6.94 12.22 -5.25
CA ARG A 122 -7.79 13.36 -5.65
C ARG A 122 -7.19 14.34 -6.67
N ASN A 123 -5.89 14.28 -6.96
CA ASN A 123 -5.27 15.18 -7.93
C ASN A 123 -4.09 14.51 -8.64
N ASP A 124 -3.96 14.76 -9.94
CA ASP A 124 -2.79 14.43 -10.76
C ASP A 124 -1.65 15.45 -10.56
N ASP A 125 -1.98 16.66 -10.10
CA ASP A 125 -1.02 17.71 -9.77
C ASP A 125 -0.41 17.52 -8.37
N LEU A 126 0.48 16.53 -8.29
CA LEU A 126 1.31 16.27 -7.12
C LEU A 126 2.52 17.22 -7.11
N ASN A 127 2.28 18.50 -6.80
CA ASN A 127 3.32 19.44 -6.36
C ASN A 127 3.87 18.99 -4.98
N LEU A 128 4.47 17.80 -4.96
CA LEU A 128 5.00 17.18 -3.76
C LEU A 128 6.24 17.96 -3.33
N PRO A 129 6.27 18.52 -2.11
CA PRO A 129 7.43 19.23 -1.62
C PRO A 129 8.65 18.29 -1.62
N THR A 130 9.70 18.69 -2.32
CA THR A 130 10.97 17.94 -2.54
C THR A 130 12.00 18.15 -1.44
N GLY A 131 11.69 18.98 -0.42
CA GLY A 131 12.58 19.31 0.69
C GLY A 131 12.38 18.45 1.94
N ARG A 132 13.28 18.62 2.93
CA ARG A 132 13.23 17.96 4.23
C ARG A 132 11.93 18.36 4.95
N ARG A 133 10.98 17.42 5.07
CA ARG A 133 9.69 17.67 5.71
C ARG A 133 9.83 17.53 7.22
N SER A 134 9.27 18.45 7.99
CA SER A 134 8.98 18.21 9.40
C SER A 134 7.78 17.26 9.48
N LEU A 135 7.96 16.12 10.14
CA LEU A 135 6.86 15.21 10.39
C LEU A 135 5.88 15.88 11.35
N LYS A 136 4.61 15.94 10.94
CA LYS A 136 3.49 16.30 11.81
C LYS A 136 2.75 15.03 12.18
N TYR A 137 2.35 14.94 13.43
CA TYR A 137 1.62 13.79 13.96
C TYR A 137 0.18 14.22 14.26
N PHE A 138 -0.77 13.35 13.95
CA PHE A 138 -2.19 13.63 14.16
C PHE A 138 -2.85 12.46 14.88
N SER A 139 -3.72 12.79 15.83
CA SER A 139 -4.70 11.87 16.41
C SER A 139 -6.05 12.03 15.69
N ILE A 140 -6.73 10.92 15.46
CA ILE A 140 -8.02 10.88 14.75
C ILE A 140 -9.15 10.69 15.75
N ARG A 141 -10.10 11.64 15.79
CA ARG A 141 -11.33 11.53 16.58
C ARG A 141 -12.35 10.65 15.86
N LYS A 142 -12.22 9.32 16.02
CA LYS A 142 -13.06 8.32 15.33
C LYS A 142 -14.57 8.55 15.50
N LYS A 143 -15.01 9.07 16.66
CA LYS A 143 -16.43 9.38 16.95
C LYS A 143 -17.04 10.45 16.02
N ASP A 144 -16.19 11.27 15.41
CA ASP A 144 -16.59 12.37 14.52
C ASP A 144 -16.53 11.94 13.04
N ILE A 145 -16.31 10.65 12.76
CA ILE A 145 -16.20 10.06 11.42
C ILE A 145 -17.29 9.00 11.24
N ILE A 146 -18.06 9.11 10.17
CA ILE A 146 -19.01 8.07 9.75
C ILE A 146 -18.23 7.10 8.83
N PRO A 147 -18.02 5.84 9.24
CA PRO A 147 -17.30 4.89 8.40
C PRO A 147 -18.15 4.52 7.17
N LEU A 148 -17.49 4.46 6.02
CA LEU A 148 -18.07 3.84 4.83
C LEU A 148 -17.90 2.32 4.96
N ILE A 149 -19.01 1.59 5.10
CA ILE A 149 -19.01 0.14 5.22
C ILE A 149 -19.61 -0.47 3.95
N THR A 150 -18.75 -1.10 3.17
CA THR A 150 -19.02 -1.79 1.91
C THR A 150 -18.17 -3.06 1.86
N ARG A 151 -18.53 -4.02 1.00
CA ARG A 151 -17.73 -5.26 0.81
C ARG A 151 -16.27 -4.95 0.48
N GLU A 152 -16.06 -3.92 -0.32
CA GLU A 152 -14.74 -3.51 -0.76
C GLU A 152 -13.93 -2.87 0.39
N THR A 153 -14.56 -2.07 1.27
CA THR A 153 -13.88 -1.49 2.43
C THR A 153 -13.56 -2.55 3.47
N GLU A 154 -14.43 -3.56 3.65
CA GLU A 154 -14.15 -4.71 4.53
C GLU A 154 -12.93 -5.50 4.04
N LYS A 155 -12.80 -5.69 2.72
CA LYS A 155 -11.65 -6.39 2.13
C LYS A 155 -10.36 -5.60 2.31
N LEU A 156 -10.39 -4.29 2.12
CA LEU A 156 -9.23 -3.44 2.40
C LEU A 156 -8.88 -3.43 3.88
N GLU A 157 -9.88 -3.30 4.77
CA GLU A 157 -9.68 -3.36 6.22
C GLU A 157 -9.03 -4.69 6.62
N HIS A 158 -9.55 -5.81 6.11
CA HIS A 158 -8.97 -7.13 6.33
C HIS A 158 -7.50 -7.18 5.88
N PHE A 159 -7.20 -6.67 4.68
CA PHE A 159 -5.83 -6.62 4.18
C PHE A 159 -4.91 -5.75 5.07
N PHE A 160 -5.32 -4.54 5.44
CA PHE A 160 -4.53 -3.65 6.28
C PHE A 160 -4.29 -4.23 7.67
N ASN A 161 -5.31 -4.85 8.28
CA ASN A 161 -5.20 -5.51 9.58
C ASN A 161 -4.25 -6.71 9.57
N ASN A 162 -4.13 -7.41 8.44
CA ASN A 162 -3.20 -8.53 8.30
C ASN A 162 -1.82 -8.14 7.80
N THR A 163 -1.61 -6.89 7.35
CA THR A 163 -0.32 -6.40 6.83
C THR A 163 0.22 -5.27 7.72
N PHE A 164 -0.13 -4.04 7.41
CA PHE A 164 0.47 -2.85 7.99
C PHE A 164 0.12 -2.63 9.47
N PHE A 165 -1.00 -3.18 9.95
CA PHE A 165 -1.42 -3.03 11.35
C PHE A 165 -1.21 -4.28 12.21
N ALA A 166 -0.71 -5.38 11.65
CA ALA A 166 -0.64 -6.66 12.35
C ALA A 166 0.27 -6.64 13.59
N ASP A 167 1.42 -5.97 13.51
CA ASP A 167 2.44 -6.03 14.57
C ASP A 167 2.33 -4.88 15.58
N THR A 168 2.22 -3.64 15.09
CA THR A 168 2.33 -2.44 15.94
C THR A 168 1.09 -1.55 15.89
N GLY A 169 0.07 -1.92 15.09
CA GLY A 169 -1.05 -1.04 14.78
C GLY A 169 -0.64 0.29 14.11
N SER A 170 0.58 0.39 13.57
CA SER A 170 1.11 1.60 12.95
C SER A 170 1.79 1.31 11.61
N VAL A 171 1.51 2.15 10.61
CA VAL A 171 2.12 2.07 9.28
C VAL A 171 3.33 2.99 9.23
N PHE A 172 4.51 2.43 8.94
CA PHE A 172 5.69 3.20 8.54
C PHE A 172 5.82 3.15 7.03
N LEU A 173 5.45 4.24 6.35
CA LEU A 173 5.65 4.39 4.91
C LEU A 173 7.06 4.92 4.66
N TRP A 174 7.96 4.04 4.23
CA TRP A 174 9.28 4.42 3.72
C TRP A 174 9.15 4.86 2.27
N PHE A 175 9.37 6.15 2.01
CA PHE A 175 9.55 6.66 0.65
C PHE A 175 11.05 6.86 0.43
N SER A 176 11.61 6.05 -0.47
CA SER A 176 13.00 6.15 -0.95
C SER A 176 13.08 7.03 -2.19
#